data_AF-A0A1M2VC25-F1
#
_entry.id   AF-A0A1M2VC25-F1
#
_cell.length_a   1.000
_cell.length_b   1.000
_cell.length_c   1.000
_cell.angle_alpha   90.00
_cell.angle_beta   90.00
_cell.angle_gamma   90.00
#
_symmetry.space_group_name_H-M   'P 1'
#
loop_
_entity.id
_entity.type
_entity.pdbx_description
1 polymer ?
#
loop_
_entity_poly.entity_id
_entity_poly.type
_entity_poly.pdbx_seq_one_letter_code
_entity_poly.pdbx_strand_id
1 'polypeptide(L)'
;MGTPSISSLLPVLRLWFPILKRIVSAQSSVQCFSGRVAYLWHQRTERGATIEYASEVFRRIGTQLVEDRKAAILKEASEKHLHGIGRKDLQGRDLLTQLIRANMAQDVPESQRLSDEDVIGQIPTFLLAGHETTSTSSTWALYSLSRYPKVQQKLREELLSIPSDTPTMEELSALPYLDAVITETLRLHSPVPMLTRSASKDDVIPVSEPFTDRHGKVQSEIRIAKGNKIIVPIMAMHRSREIWGEDAMEFKPERWQQPPEAISAIPGVWGHLLTFIGGPRACIGYRFSIIELKAILFTLVRAFEFEFAVPVDDIISKTAPLGRPSLLSEPEKGYQLPLILKPYKAT
;
A
#
# COMPACT_ATOMS: atom_id res chain seq x y z
N MET A 1 -46.66 36.52 8.45
CA MET A 1 -46.77 35.53 7.36
C MET A 1 -46.70 34.15 8.00
N GLY A 2 -47.83 33.44 8.02
CA GLY A 2 -48.05 32.28 8.89
C GLY A 2 -47.46 30.98 8.35
N THR A 3 -47.04 30.12 9.26
CA THR A 3 -46.60 28.74 9.06
C THR A 3 -47.78 27.83 8.64
N PRO A 4 -47.59 26.87 7.72
CA PRO A 4 -48.68 25.98 7.32
C PRO A 4 -48.94 24.88 8.36
N SER A 5 -50.23 24.64 8.61
CA SER A 5 -50.80 23.62 9.48
C SER A 5 -50.57 22.19 8.99
N ILE A 6 -50.31 21.27 9.94
CA ILE A 6 -50.13 19.81 9.78
C ILE A 6 -51.32 19.11 9.10
N SER A 7 -52.48 19.76 8.98
CA SER A 7 -53.69 19.19 8.38
C SER A 7 -53.59 18.88 6.88
N SER A 8 -52.59 19.42 6.15
CA SER A 8 -52.42 19.18 4.70
C SER A 8 -51.69 17.87 4.35
N LEU A 9 -51.13 17.15 5.33
CA LEU A 9 -50.41 15.89 5.11
C LEU A 9 -51.23 14.62 5.42
N LEU A 10 -52.47 14.78 5.88
CA LEU A 10 -53.35 13.67 6.29
C LEU A 10 -53.73 12.68 5.17
N PRO A 11 -53.84 13.04 3.88
CA PRO A 11 -54.09 12.06 2.81
C PRO A 11 -52.90 11.14 2.53
N VAL A 12 -51.66 11.64 2.67
CA VAL A 12 -50.42 10.88 2.40
C VAL A 12 -50.14 9.87 3.51
N LEU A 13 -50.49 10.19 4.75
CA LEU A 13 -50.36 9.28 5.90
C LEU A 13 -51.33 8.09 5.86
N ARG A 14 -52.46 8.19 5.15
CA ARG A 14 -53.41 7.06 5.00
C ARG A 14 -52.93 5.97 4.03
N LEU A 15 -52.09 6.32 3.05
CA LEU A 15 -51.50 5.36 2.10
C LEU A 15 -50.42 4.47 2.74
N TRP A 16 -49.84 4.88 3.87
CA TRP A 16 -48.77 4.15 4.57
C TRP A 16 -49.24 3.28 5.73
N PHE A 17 -50.50 3.42 6.17
CA PHE A 17 -50.99 2.71 7.36
C PHE A 17 -51.00 1.17 7.26
N PRO A 18 -51.27 0.53 6.10
CA PRO A 18 -51.13 -0.92 5.97
C PRO A 18 -49.67 -1.41 6.01
N ILE A 19 -48.73 -0.56 5.56
CA ILE A 19 -47.28 -0.86 5.53
C ILE A 19 -46.70 -0.71 6.94
N LEU A 20 -47.10 0.33 7.68
CA LEU A 20 -46.73 0.51 9.09
C LEU A 20 -47.34 -0.55 10.01
N LYS A 21 -48.53 -1.09 9.72
CA LYS A 21 -49.08 -2.22 10.48
C LYS A 21 -48.24 -3.49 10.36
N ARG A 22 -47.60 -3.75 9.22
CA ARG A 22 -46.66 -4.87 9.04
C ARG A 22 -45.32 -4.65 9.76
N ILE A 23 -44.89 -3.40 9.89
CA ILE A 23 -43.66 -3.04 10.62
C ILE A 23 -43.90 -3.07 12.14
N VAL A 24 -45.09 -2.64 12.59
CA VAL A 24 -45.44 -2.59 14.03
C VAL A 24 -45.93 -3.93 14.57
N SER A 25 -46.53 -4.82 13.75
CA SER A 25 -46.79 -6.21 14.17
C SER A 25 -45.51 -7.07 14.25
N ALA A 26 -44.37 -6.56 13.80
CA ALA A 26 -43.06 -7.17 14.02
C ALA A 26 -42.36 -6.65 15.29
N GLN A 27 -42.96 -5.69 16.00
CA GLN A 27 -42.41 -5.12 17.24
C GLN A 27 -43.15 -5.54 18.53
N SER A 28 -44.24 -6.31 18.43
CA SER A 28 -44.95 -6.83 19.63
C SER A 28 -44.60 -8.28 20.00
N SER A 29 -43.49 -8.83 19.50
CA SER A 29 -42.90 -10.11 19.96
C SER A 29 -41.58 -9.92 20.72
N VAL A 30 -41.24 -8.68 21.09
CA VAL A 30 -39.95 -8.31 21.70
C VAL A 30 -39.87 -8.58 23.21
N GLN A 31 -40.93 -9.04 23.86
CA GLN A 31 -40.88 -9.47 25.27
C GLN A 31 -40.70 -10.98 25.49
N CYS A 32 -40.54 -11.78 24.43
CA CYS A 32 -40.17 -13.20 24.53
C CYS A 32 -39.06 -13.60 23.54
N PHE A 33 -38.12 -12.68 23.26
CA PHE A 33 -36.97 -12.93 22.38
C PHE A 33 -35.63 -12.42 22.93
N SER A 34 -35.56 -12.10 24.22
CA SER A 34 -34.30 -11.73 24.89
C SER A 34 -33.30 -12.90 25.03
N GLY A 35 -33.73 -14.14 24.79
CA GLY A 35 -32.85 -15.33 24.77
C GLY A 35 -32.39 -15.80 23.39
N ARG A 36 -33.09 -15.45 22.30
CA ARG A 36 -32.79 -15.97 20.94
C ARG A 36 -32.15 -14.96 19.99
N VAL A 37 -32.27 -13.65 20.24
CA VAL A 37 -31.52 -12.66 19.44
C VAL A 37 -30.03 -12.67 19.82
N ALA A 38 -29.67 -12.93 21.08
CA ALA A 38 -28.27 -13.14 21.48
C ALA A 38 -27.60 -14.32 20.74
N TYR A 39 -28.38 -15.34 20.35
CA TYR A 39 -27.87 -16.52 19.63
C TYR A 39 -27.52 -16.23 18.17
N LEU A 40 -28.18 -15.25 17.53
CA LEU A 40 -27.90 -14.84 16.15
C LEU A 40 -26.75 -13.83 16.03
N TRP A 41 -26.49 -13.05 17.09
CA TRP A 41 -25.29 -12.20 17.19
C TRP A 41 -24.02 -12.99 17.59
N HIS A 42 -24.19 -14.22 18.07
CA HIS A 42 -23.11 -15.19 18.34
C HIS A 42 -22.91 -16.22 17.22
N GLN A 43 -23.53 -16.07 16.05
CA GLN A 43 -23.16 -16.92 14.93
C GLN A 43 -21.84 -16.45 14.36
N ARG A 44 -20.78 -17.22 14.63
CA ARG A 44 -19.46 -17.08 13.99
C ARG A 44 -19.67 -17.10 12.48
N THR A 45 -19.67 -15.91 11.86
CA THR A 45 -19.75 -15.80 10.39
C THR A 45 -18.56 -16.53 9.80
N GLU A 46 -18.69 -17.07 8.58
CA GLU A 46 -17.56 -17.71 7.89
C GLU A 46 -16.34 -16.77 7.85
N ARG A 47 -16.58 -15.49 7.55
CA ARG A 47 -15.58 -14.43 7.62
C ARG A 47 -14.96 -14.25 9.01
N GLY A 48 -15.77 -14.28 10.06
CA GLY A 48 -15.29 -14.21 11.45
C GLY A 48 -14.43 -15.42 11.81
N ALA A 49 -14.85 -16.62 11.41
CA ALA A 49 -14.07 -17.84 11.60
C ALA A 49 -12.74 -17.80 10.86
N THR A 50 -12.70 -17.29 9.62
CA THR A 50 -11.46 -17.11 8.86
C THR A 50 -10.52 -16.11 9.52
N ILE A 51 -11.04 -14.98 10.01
CA ILE A 51 -10.23 -13.97 10.70
C ILE A 51 -9.63 -14.56 11.97
N GLU A 52 -10.43 -15.23 12.80
CA GLU A 52 -9.95 -15.85 14.03
C GLU A 52 -8.90 -16.93 13.75
N TYR A 53 -9.14 -17.81 12.78
CA TYR A 53 -8.17 -18.81 12.35
C TYR A 53 -6.86 -18.17 11.86
N ALA A 54 -6.95 -17.13 11.02
CA ALA A 54 -5.77 -16.42 10.54
C ALA A 54 -5.00 -15.77 11.71
N SER A 55 -5.69 -15.13 12.65
CA SER A 55 -5.09 -14.56 13.86
C SER A 55 -4.39 -15.62 14.72
N GLU A 56 -5.01 -16.79 14.90
CA GLU A 56 -4.40 -17.92 15.62
C GLU A 56 -3.13 -18.42 14.92
N VAL A 57 -3.17 -18.56 13.59
CA VAL A 57 -2.02 -18.97 12.79
C VAL A 57 -0.89 -17.94 12.88
N PHE A 58 -1.18 -16.65 12.71
CA PHE A 58 -0.19 -15.57 12.84
C PHE A 58 0.44 -15.57 14.23
N ARG A 59 -0.37 -15.67 15.28
CA ARG A 59 0.13 -15.72 16.65
C ARG A 59 1.03 -16.93 16.86
N ARG A 60 0.56 -18.13 16.50
CA ARG A 60 1.32 -19.38 16.67
C ARG A 60 2.67 -19.34 15.93
N ILE A 61 2.67 -18.98 14.64
CA ILE A 61 3.90 -18.91 13.85
C ILE A 61 4.80 -17.77 14.34
N GLY A 62 4.23 -16.61 14.65
CA GLY A 62 4.96 -15.46 15.17
C GLY A 62 5.66 -15.76 16.49
N THR A 63 4.96 -16.41 17.45
CA THR A 63 5.55 -16.88 18.71
C THR A 63 6.72 -17.81 18.44
N GLN A 64 6.53 -18.84 17.61
CA GLN A 64 7.60 -19.79 17.27
C GLN A 64 8.83 -19.08 16.68
N LEU A 65 8.63 -18.18 15.72
CA LEU A 65 9.72 -17.42 15.09
C LEU A 65 10.47 -16.54 16.09
N VAL A 66 9.77 -15.89 17.02
CA VAL A 66 10.38 -15.06 18.05
C VAL A 66 11.16 -15.91 19.05
N GLU A 67 10.58 -17.02 19.53
CA GLU A 67 11.22 -17.95 20.47
C GLU A 67 12.48 -18.58 19.88
N ASP A 68 12.39 -19.12 18.66
CA ASP A 68 13.53 -19.72 17.95
C ASP A 68 14.65 -18.71 17.76
N ARG A 69 14.30 -17.48 17.36
CA ARG A 69 15.29 -16.44 17.12
C ARG A 69 15.94 -15.95 18.41
N LYS A 70 15.18 -15.81 19.50
CA LYS A 70 15.72 -15.49 20.83
C LYS A 70 16.67 -16.57 21.32
N ALA A 71 16.30 -17.84 21.18
CA ALA A 71 17.15 -18.96 21.56
C ALA A 71 18.47 -18.95 20.77
N ALA A 72 18.41 -18.70 19.45
CA ALA A 72 19.61 -18.57 18.61
C ALA A 72 20.50 -17.40 19.04
N ILE A 73 19.91 -16.24 19.33
CA ILE A 73 20.62 -15.04 19.83
C ILE A 73 21.33 -15.32 21.16
N LEU A 74 20.64 -15.94 22.11
CA LEU A 74 21.20 -16.27 23.43
C LEU A 74 22.33 -17.30 23.32
N LYS A 75 22.16 -18.32 22.46
CA LYS A 75 23.19 -19.32 22.18
C LYS A 75 24.46 -18.65 21.63
N GLU A 76 24.31 -17.79 20.62
CA GLU A 76 25.44 -17.07 20.02
C GLU A 76 26.12 -16.12 21.04
N ALA A 77 25.33 -15.45 21.89
CA ALA A 77 25.87 -14.58 22.94
C ALA A 77 26.72 -15.37 23.96
N SER A 78 26.24 -16.55 24.35
CA SER A 78 26.95 -17.46 25.24
C SER A 78 28.23 -18.01 24.61
N GLU A 79 28.18 -18.44 23.34
CA GLU A 79 29.33 -18.96 22.59
C GLU A 79 30.43 -17.90 22.41
N LYS A 80 30.04 -16.63 22.26
CA LYS A 80 30.97 -15.50 22.16
C LYS A 80 31.42 -14.92 23.50
N HIS A 81 31.01 -15.52 24.63
CA HIS A 81 31.28 -15.04 25.99
C HIS A 81 30.93 -13.56 26.20
N LEU A 82 29.83 -13.10 25.61
CA LEU A 82 29.40 -11.71 25.72
C LEU A 82 28.70 -11.46 27.06
N HIS A 83 29.19 -10.48 27.83
CA HIS A 83 28.54 -10.01 29.05
C HIS A 83 27.41 -9.04 28.71
N GLY A 84 26.33 -9.58 28.12
CA GLY A 84 25.17 -8.81 27.67
C GLY A 84 24.96 -8.86 26.15
N ILE A 85 23.77 -8.46 25.70
CA ILE A 85 23.44 -8.35 24.27
C ILE A 85 23.51 -6.87 23.90
N GLY A 86 24.58 -6.45 23.22
CA GLY A 86 24.63 -5.15 22.56
C GLY A 86 24.07 -5.24 21.14
N ARG A 87 23.69 -4.08 20.56
CA ARG A 87 23.16 -4.00 19.19
C ARG A 87 24.13 -4.53 18.12
N LYS A 88 25.44 -4.61 18.41
CA LYS A 88 26.51 -4.91 17.43
C LYS A 88 27.10 -6.33 17.52
N ASP A 89 26.71 -7.14 18.50
CA ASP A 89 27.57 -8.26 18.92
C ASP A 89 27.25 -9.63 18.26
N LEU A 90 26.14 -9.70 17.51
CA LEU A 90 25.55 -10.96 17.03
C LEU A 90 25.38 -11.00 15.49
N GLN A 91 25.35 -12.19 14.88
CA GLN A 91 25.20 -12.45 13.43
C GLN A 91 23.72 -12.60 13.03
N GLY A 92 23.31 -11.88 11.99
CA GLY A 92 21.91 -11.83 11.52
C GLY A 92 21.44 -10.40 11.25
N ARG A 93 21.21 -10.09 9.97
CA ARG A 93 20.84 -8.74 9.50
C ARG A 93 19.36 -8.61 9.12
N ASP A 94 18.56 -9.66 9.32
CA ASP A 94 17.13 -9.60 9.03
C ASP A 94 16.36 -8.76 10.07
N LEU A 95 15.23 -8.21 9.64
CA LEU A 95 14.43 -7.27 10.43
C LEU A 95 13.98 -7.85 11.77
N LEU A 96 13.53 -9.11 11.80
CA LEU A 96 13.06 -9.76 13.02
C LEU A 96 14.19 -9.91 14.04
N THR A 97 15.37 -10.35 13.58
CA THR A 97 16.57 -10.43 14.40
C THR A 97 16.94 -9.05 14.97
N GLN A 98 16.87 -7.98 14.17
CA GLN A 98 17.19 -6.62 14.62
C GLN A 98 16.18 -6.10 15.67
N LEU A 99 14.89 -6.37 15.49
CA LEU A 99 13.85 -6.01 16.46
C LEU A 99 14.04 -6.73 17.79
N ILE A 100 14.26 -8.04 17.76
CA ILE A 100 14.48 -8.84 18.97
C ILE A 100 15.73 -8.33 19.71
N ARG A 101 16.82 -8.06 19.00
CA ARG A 101 18.03 -7.49 19.60
C ARG A 101 17.78 -6.14 20.25
N ALA A 102 17.12 -5.23 19.54
CA ALA A 102 16.82 -3.90 20.07
C ALA A 102 16.00 -3.99 21.38
N ASN A 103 15.12 -4.97 21.50
CA ASN A 103 14.32 -5.20 22.71
C ASN A 103 15.06 -5.95 23.81
N MET A 104 16.07 -6.76 23.49
CA MET A 104 16.93 -7.43 24.46
C MET A 104 18.12 -6.57 24.91
N ALA A 105 18.40 -5.47 24.20
CA ALA A 105 19.61 -4.69 24.40
C ALA A 105 19.56 -3.89 25.70
N GLN A 106 20.61 -4.05 26.51
CA GLN A 106 20.68 -3.46 27.85
C GLN A 106 20.86 -1.93 27.82
N ASP A 107 21.38 -1.38 26.72
CA ASP A 107 21.58 0.04 26.48
C ASP A 107 20.29 0.80 26.09
N VAL A 108 19.17 0.09 25.93
CA VAL A 108 17.85 0.68 25.64
C VAL A 108 17.04 0.79 26.93
N PRO A 109 16.51 1.98 27.30
CA PRO A 109 15.62 2.13 28.45
C PRO A 109 14.40 1.20 28.35
N GLU A 110 13.96 0.62 29.47
CA GLU A 110 12.84 -0.32 29.49
C GLU A 110 11.55 0.29 28.90
N SER A 111 11.32 1.59 29.12
CA SER A 111 10.18 2.32 28.55
C SER A 111 10.19 2.46 27.03
N GLN A 112 11.30 2.12 26.37
CA GLN A 112 11.47 2.15 24.91
C GLN A 112 11.57 0.74 24.30
N ARG A 113 11.51 -0.31 25.11
CA ARG A 113 11.49 -1.70 24.64
C ARG A 113 10.06 -2.13 24.34
N LEU A 114 9.89 -2.92 23.30
CA LEU A 114 8.64 -3.57 22.95
C LEU A 114 8.46 -4.86 23.76
N SER A 115 7.22 -5.17 24.13
CA SER A 115 6.91 -6.49 24.66
C SER A 115 7.01 -7.56 23.56
N ASP A 116 7.11 -8.83 23.94
CA ASP A 116 7.10 -9.94 22.97
C ASP A 116 5.82 -9.94 22.14
N GLU A 117 4.69 -9.59 22.75
CA GLU A 117 3.41 -9.49 22.07
C GLU A 117 3.42 -8.36 21.03
N ASP A 118 4.03 -7.21 21.37
CA ASP A 118 4.19 -6.11 20.42
C ASP A 118 5.09 -6.54 19.25
N VAL A 119 6.20 -7.26 19.50
CA VAL A 119 7.08 -7.79 18.45
C VAL A 119 6.33 -8.73 17.52
N ILE A 120 5.57 -9.68 18.08
CA ILE A 120 4.73 -10.62 17.32
C ILE A 120 3.71 -9.85 16.49
N GLY A 121 3.07 -8.82 17.07
CA GLY A 121 2.12 -7.95 16.38
C GLY A 121 2.72 -7.15 15.21
N GLN A 122 4.02 -6.88 15.22
CA GLN A 122 4.70 -6.19 14.12
C GLN A 122 5.02 -7.12 12.93
N ILE A 123 5.20 -8.42 13.13
CA ILE A 123 5.52 -9.38 12.06
C ILE A 123 4.52 -9.32 10.88
N PRO A 124 3.20 -9.46 11.10
CA PRO A 124 2.24 -9.40 9.99
C PRO A 124 2.20 -8.02 9.34
N THR A 125 2.49 -6.96 10.11
CA THR A 125 2.54 -5.58 9.58
C THR A 125 3.64 -5.45 8.53
N PHE A 126 4.87 -5.91 8.82
CA PHE A 126 5.98 -5.81 7.86
C PHE A 126 5.79 -6.75 6.66
N LEU A 127 5.30 -7.97 6.89
CA LEU A 127 5.05 -8.92 5.81
C LEU A 127 3.99 -8.38 4.85
N LEU A 128 2.82 -7.97 5.35
CA LEU A 128 1.75 -7.46 4.50
C LEU A 128 2.15 -6.15 3.82
N ALA A 129 2.68 -5.19 4.59
CA ALA A 129 3.00 -3.87 4.06
C ALA A 129 4.16 -3.90 3.06
N GLY A 130 5.14 -4.79 3.23
CA GLY A 130 6.25 -4.95 2.28
C GLY A 130 5.87 -5.80 1.07
N HIS A 131 5.30 -7.00 1.30
CA HIS A 131 5.01 -7.97 0.25
C HIS A 131 3.97 -7.45 -0.73
N GLU A 132 2.82 -6.97 -0.24
CA GLU A 132 1.69 -6.65 -1.11
C GLU A 132 1.95 -5.43 -1.99
N THR A 133 2.76 -4.47 -1.53
CA THR A 133 3.13 -3.29 -2.32
C THR A 133 4.25 -3.57 -3.30
N THR A 134 5.29 -4.32 -2.90
CA THR A 134 6.37 -4.67 -3.84
C THR A 134 5.82 -5.59 -4.93
N SER A 135 5.04 -6.63 -4.59
CA SER A 135 4.45 -7.53 -5.60
C SER A 135 3.59 -6.76 -6.61
N THR A 136 2.72 -5.88 -6.13
CA THR A 136 1.90 -5.00 -6.99
C THR A 136 2.77 -4.10 -7.87
N SER A 137 3.85 -3.52 -7.33
CA SER A 137 4.78 -2.68 -8.10
C SER A 137 5.50 -3.48 -9.18
N SER A 138 5.99 -4.68 -8.87
CA SER A 138 6.60 -5.59 -9.82
C SER A 138 5.62 -5.97 -10.93
N THR A 139 4.37 -6.27 -10.58
CA THR A 139 3.32 -6.57 -11.56
C THR A 139 3.09 -5.40 -12.50
N TRP A 140 3.01 -4.16 -11.99
CA TRP A 140 2.86 -2.99 -12.85
C TRP A 140 4.10 -2.69 -13.69
N ALA A 141 5.30 -2.96 -13.19
CA ALA A 141 6.51 -2.84 -13.98
C ALA A 141 6.47 -3.80 -15.17
N LEU A 142 6.09 -5.07 -14.94
CA LEU A 142 5.92 -6.04 -16.01
C LEU A 142 4.80 -5.65 -16.98
N TYR A 143 3.67 -5.10 -16.49
CA TYR A 143 2.63 -4.53 -17.33
C TYR A 143 3.19 -3.45 -18.27
N SER A 144 3.91 -2.47 -17.73
CA SER A 144 4.50 -1.40 -18.52
C SER A 144 5.54 -1.93 -19.50
N LEU A 145 6.41 -2.86 -19.10
CA LEU A 145 7.40 -3.45 -19.98
C LEU A 145 6.78 -4.27 -21.12
N SER A 146 5.68 -4.98 -20.88
CA SER A 146 4.91 -5.69 -21.92
C SER A 146 4.22 -4.73 -22.90
N ARG A 147 3.79 -3.56 -22.43
CA ARG A 147 3.16 -2.53 -23.26
C ARG A 147 4.17 -1.73 -24.10
N TYR A 148 5.42 -1.63 -23.65
CA TYR A 148 6.47 -0.84 -24.29
C TYR A 148 7.72 -1.71 -24.60
N PRO A 149 7.68 -2.56 -25.66
CA PRO A 149 8.78 -3.48 -25.98
C PRO A 149 10.14 -2.81 -26.19
N LYS A 150 10.16 -1.58 -26.75
CA LYS A 150 11.40 -0.80 -26.92
C LYS A 150 12.05 -0.44 -25.57
N VAL A 151 11.24 -0.13 -24.56
CA VAL A 151 11.72 0.14 -23.20
C VAL A 151 12.25 -1.14 -22.58
N GLN A 152 11.54 -2.26 -22.77
CA GLN A 152 11.97 -3.57 -22.30
C GLN A 152 13.32 -4.00 -22.89
N GLN A 153 13.50 -3.80 -24.20
CA GLN A 153 14.77 -4.07 -24.88
C GLN A 153 15.91 -3.20 -24.35
N LYS A 154 15.71 -1.88 -24.28
CA LYS A 154 16.72 -0.95 -23.76
C LYS A 154 17.09 -1.24 -22.31
N LEU A 155 16.12 -1.61 -21.49
CA LEU A 155 16.39 -2.05 -20.12
C LEU A 155 17.25 -3.32 -20.14
N ARG A 156 16.87 -4.33 -20.92
CA ARG A 156 17.64 -5.57 -21.04
C ARG A 156 19.09 -5.33 -21.44
N GLU A 157 19.34 -4.44 -22.40
CA GLU A 157 20.69 -4.06 -22.82
C GLU A 157 21.53 -3.52 -21.66
N GLU A 158 20.96 -2.63 -20.83
CA GLU A 158 21.62 -2.15 -19.61
C GLU A 158 21.87 -3.28 -18.61
N LEU A 159 20.87 -4.11 -18.34
CA LEU A 159 20.97 -5.21 -17.37
C LEU A 159 22.02 -6.25 -17.77
N LEU A 160 22.16 -6.55 -19.07
CA LEU A 160 23.14 -7.50 -19.62
C LEU A 160 24.58 -6.97 -19.58
N SER A 161 24.78 -5.67 -19.35
CA SER A 161 26.12 -5.11 -19.14
C SER A 161 26.78 -5.63 -17.85
N ILE A 162 25.98 -6.09 -16.89
CA ILE A 162 26.48 -6.77 -15.69
C ILE A 162 26.75 -8.24 -16.04
N PRO A 163 27.99 -8.75 -15.93
CA PRO A 163 28.32 -10.11 -16.35
C PRO A 163 27.74 -11.19 -15.43
N SER A 164 27.45 -10.85 -14.17
CA SER A 164 26.94 -11.77 -13.16
C SER A 164 25.41 -11.85 -13.18
N ASP A 165 24.85 -13.04 -12.97
CA ASP A 165 23.43 -13.23 -12.69
C ASP A 165 23.06 -12.95 -11.22
N THR A 166 24.07 -12.78 -10.35
CA THR A 166 23.92 -12.42 -8.94
C THR A 166 24.63 -11.09 -8.66
N PRO A 167 24.02 -9.95 -9.04
CA PRO A 167 24.63 -8.65 -8.82
C PRO A 167 24.62 -8.27 -7.34
N THR A 168 25.60 -7.48 -6.95
CA THR A 168 25.67 -6.79 -5.66
C THR A 168 24.64 -5.66 -5.58
N MET A 169 24.38 -5.16 -4.37
CA MET A 169 23.48 -4.01 -4.20
C MET A 169 24.05 -2.75 -4.86
N GLU A 170 25.38 -2.60 -4.84
CA GLU A 170 26.11 -1.51 -5.47
C GLU A 170 25.96 -1.55 -7.00
N GLU A 171 26.12 -2.73 -7.62
CA GLU A 171 25.90 -2.91 -9.06
C GLU A 171 24.46 -2.60 -9.46
N LEU A 172 23.46 -3.12 -8.73
CA LEU A 172 22.05 -2.79 -8.98
C LEU A 172 21.76 -1.29 -8.82
N SER A 173 22.45 -0.64 -7.88
CA SER A 173 22.30 0.79 -7.61
C SER A 173 22.94 1.67 -8.69
N ALA A 174 23.86 1.12 -9.49
CA ALA A 174 24.57 1.82 -10.54
C ALA A 174 23.89 1.73 -11.92
N LEU A 175 22.67 1.19 -12.01
CA LEU A 175 21.90 1.00 -13.25
C LEU A 175 20.85 2.13 -13.42
N PRO A 176 21.20 3.26 -14.07
CA PRO A 176 20.35 4.44 -14.12
C PRO A 176 19.04 4.24 -14.90
N TYR A 177 19.03 3.39 -15.93
CA TYR A 177 17.83 3.15 -16.71
C TYR A 177 16.86 2.20 -15.99
N LEU A 178 17.37 1.21 -15.25
CA LEU A 178 16.58 0.44 -14.29
C LEU A 178 15.93 1.35 -13.23
N ASP A 179 16.68 2.32 -12.69
CA ASP A 179 16.12 3.34 -11.80
C ASP A 179 15.00 4.14 -12.46
N ALA A 180 15.22 4.61 -13.69
CA ALA A 180 14.22 5.36 -14.44
C ALA A 180 12.94 4.53 -14.69
N VAL A 181 13.08 3.25 -15.05
CA VAL A 181 11.95 2.32 -15.27
C VAL A 181 11.15 2.12 -13.98
N ILE A 182 11.82 1.88 -12.85
CA ILE A 182 11.15 1.68 -11.55
C ILE A 182 10.46 2.98 -11.13
N THR A 183 11.14 4.12 -11.24
CA THR A 183 10.58 5.43 -10.85
C THR A 183 9.36 5.77 -11.69
N GLU A 184 9.42 5.54 -13.00
CA GLU A 184 8.28 5.77 -13.89
C GLU A 184 7.11 4.80 -13.63
N THR A 185 7.42 3.55 -13.30
CA THR A 185 6.40 2.57 -12.90
C THR A 185 5.68 3.05 -11.64
N LEU A 186 6.43 3.44 -10.60
CA LEU A 186 5.87 3.87 -9.33
C LEU A 186 5.12 5.20 -9.40
N ARG A 187 5.48 6.07 -10.35
CA ARG A 187 4.73 7.28 -10.69
C ARG A 187 3.39 6.92 -11.33
N LEU A 188 3.41 6.19 -12.44
CA LEU A 188 2.17 5.91 -13.17
C LEU A 188 1.27 4.93 -12.44
N HIS A 189 1.83 3.93 -11.78
CA HIS A 189 1.11 2.81 -11.19
C HIS A 189 1.41 2.65 -9.70
N SER A 190 1.24 3.75 -8.96
CA SER A 190 1.43 3.72 -7.50
C SER A 190 0.53 2.66 -6.85
N PRO A 191 1.08 1.68 -6.09
CA PRO A 191 0.29 0.63 -5.45
C PRO A 191 -0.79 1.19 -4.52
N VAL A 192 -0.49 2.29 -3.84
CA VAL A 192 -1.43 3.02 -2.98
C VAL A 192 -1.89 4.27 -3.74
N PRO A 193 -3.08 4.26 -4.37
CA PRO A 193 -3.51 5.35 -5.24
C PRO A 193 -3.88 6.63 -4.49
N MET A 194 -4.27 6.50 -3.22
CA MET A 194 -4.63 7.62 -2.35
C MET A 194 -4.42 7.26 -0.88
N LEU A 195 -4.27 8.28 -0.04
CA LEU A 195 -4.25 8.11 1.41
C LEU A 195 -5.26 9.05 2.06
N THR A 196 -5.80 8.62 3.20
CA THR A 196 -6.68 9.45 4.02
C THR A 196 -5.97 9.91 5.29
N ARG A 197 -6.21 11.15 5.71
CA ARG A 197 -5.88 11.70 7.02
C ARG A 197 -7.17 12.18 7.69
N SER A 198 -7.13 12.28 9.02
CA SER A 198 -8.22 12.84 9.81
C SER A 198 -7.68 14.03 10.59
N ALA A 199 -8.31 15.19 10.47
CA ALA A 199 -7.96 16.36 11.26
C ALA A 199 -8.18 16.05 12.74
N SER A 200 -7.14 16.19 13.57
CA SER A 200 -7.23 15.94 15.03
C SER A 200 -7.81 17.12 15.79
N LYS A 201 -7.73 18.32 15.20
CA LYS A 201 -8.24 19.60 15.69
C LYS A 201 -8.67 20.45 14.49
N ASP A 202 -9.34 21.56 14.76
CA ASP A 202 -9.57 22.59 13.76
C ASP A 202 -8.22 23.17 13.31
N ASP A 203 -8.06 23.35 12.01
CA ASP A 203 -6.81 23.79 11.41
C ASP A 203 -7.04 24.47 10.05
N VAL A 204 -5.96 24.97 9.46
CA VAL A 204 -5.97 25.65 8.17
C VAL A 204 -4.88 25.05 7.28
N ILE A 205 -5.27 24.63 6.07
CA ILE A 205 -4.33 24.19 5.04
C ILE A 205 -3.99 25.40 4.15
N PRO A 206 -2.72 25.84 4.09
CA PRO A 206 -2.30 26.88 3.16
C PRO A 206 -2.39 26.36 1.72
N VAL A 207 -2.74 27.25 0.78
CA VAL A 207 -2.70 26.97 -0.65
C VAL A 207 -1.59 27.79 -1.30
N SER A 208 -0.97 27.25 -2.34
CA SER A 208 0.06 27.96 -3.11
C SER A 208 -0.51 29.12 -3.91
N GLU A 209 -1.75 28.99 -4.37
CA GLU A 209 -2.46 29.99 -5.16
C GLU A 209 -3.88 30.19 -4.61
N PRO A 210 -4.39 31.44 -4.58
CA PRO A 210 -5.77 31.70 -4.19
C PRO A 210 -6.76 31.00 -5.13
N PHE A 211 -7.87 30.49 -4.58
CA PHE A 211 -8.94 29.85 -5.35
C PHE A 211 -10.30 30.49 -5.05
N THR A 212 -11.24 30.40 -5.99
CA THR A 212 -12.60 30.90 -5.79
C THR A 212 -13.51 29.76 -5.34
N ASP A 213 -14.19 29.93 -4.20
CA ASP A 213 -15.12 28.93 -3.70
C ASP A 213 -16.46 28.93 -4.47
N ARG A 214 -17.34 27.97 -4.14
CA ARG A 214 -18.67 27.84 -4.76
C ARG A 214 -19.60 29.04 -4.55
N HIS A 215 -19.25 29.96 -3.66
CA HIS A 215 -20.00 31.18 -3.36
C HIS A 215 -19.39 32.41 -4.05
N GLY A 216 -18.38 32.23 -4.91
CA GLY A 216 -17.72 33.31 -5.63
C GLY A 216 -16.72 34.09 -4.78
N LYS A 217 -16.36 33.59 -3.60
CA LYS A 217 -15.41 34.27 -2.72
C LYS A 217 -14.00 33.71 -2.94
N VAL A 218 -13.04 34.62 -3.11
CA VAL A 218 -11.61 34.28 -3.17
C VAL A 218 -11.13 33.86 -1.78
N GLN A 219 -10.48 32.71 -1.73
CA GLN A 219 -9.89 32.12 -0.53
C GLN A 219 -8.39 31.92 -0.75
N SER A 220 -7.60 32.18 0.29
CA SER A 220 -6.14 31.95 0.31
C SER A 220 -5.75 30.79 1.21
N GLU A 221 -6.73 30.05 1.74
CA GLU A 221 -6.55 28.95 2.68
C GLU A 221 -7.77 28.04 2.68
N ILE A 222 -7.60 26.78 3.10
CA ILE A 222 -8.69 25.82 3.29
C ILE A 222 -8.85 25.57 4.79
N ARG A 223 -9.98 25.98 5.35
CA ARG A 223 -10.32 25.70 6.76
C ARG A 223 -10.83 24.29 6.91
N ILE A 224 -10.29 23.56 7.88
CA ILE A 224 -10.69 22.19 8.20
C ILE A 224 -11.13 22.11 9.66
N ALA A 225 -12.24 21.42 9.90
CA ALA A 225 -12.72 21.14 11.24
C ALA A 225 -12.17 19.80 11.75
N LYS A 226 -12.06 19.65 13.06
CA LYS A 226 -11.76 18.38 13.72
C LYS A 226 -12.66 17.26 13.18
N GLY A 227 -12.05 16.13 12.87
CA GLY A 227 -12.72 14.95 12.32
C GLY A 227 -12.88 14.96 10.80
N ASN A 228 -12.65 16.10 10.11
CA ASN A 228 -12.65 16.14 8.65
C ASN A 228 -11.62 15.15 8.08
N LYS A 229 -12.02 14.44 7.02
CA LYS A 229 -11.14 13.55 6.27
C LYS A 229 -10.47 14.31 5.14
N ILE A 230 -9.15 14.19 5.04
CA ILE A 230 -8.35 14.81 4.00
C ILE A 230 -7.80 13.68 3.14
N ILE A 231 -8.10 13.72 1.85
CA ILE A 231 -7.60 12.72 0.88
C ILE A 231 -6.38 13.31 0.19
N VAL A 232 -5.27 12.58 0.21
CA VAL A 232 -4.08 12.86 -0.59
C VAL A 232 -4.17 12.01 -1.85
N PRO A 233 -4.47 12.59 -3.02
CA PRO A 233 -4.73 11.83 -4.24
C PRO A 233 -3.43 11.53 -5.00
N ILE A 234 -2.62 10.62 -4.44
CA ILE A 234 -1.27 10.26 -4.92
C ILE A 234 -1.24 10.05 -6.43
N MET A 235 -2.09 9.16 -6.94
CA MET A 235 -2.12 8.79 -8.36
C MET A 235 -2.57 9.94 -9.27
N ALA A 236 -3.48 10.79 -8.80
CA ALA A 236 -3.91 11.96 -9.57
C ALA A 236 -2.76 12.99 -9.68
N MET A 237 -2.02 13.22 -8.60
CA MET A 237 -0.86 14.10 -8.61
C MET A 237 0.26 13.55 -9.51
N HIS A 238 0.51 12.25 -9.46
CA HIS A 238 1.49 11.59 -10.32
C HIS A 238 1.15 11.62 -11.80
N ARG A 239 -0.13 11.80 -12.15
CA ARG A 239 -0.64 11.80 -13.52
C ARG A 239 -1.17 13.17 -13.97
N SER A 240 -0.99 14.20 -13.14
CA SER A 240 -1.45 15.55 -13.45
C SER A 240 -0.64 16.14 -14.60
N ARG A 241 -1.31 16.61 -15.64
CA ARG A 241 -0.66 17.30 -16.77
C ARG A 241 -0.01 18.61 -16.37
N GLU A 242 -0.57 19.28 -15.36
CA GLU A 242 -0.02 20.53 -14.82
C GLU A 242 1.36 20.31 -14.18
N ILE A 243 1.57 19.15 -13.57
CA ILE A 243 2.82 18.80 -12.90
C ILE A 243 3.79 18.09 -13.85
N TRP A 244 3.29 17.16 -14.66
CA TRP A 244 4.12 16.22 -15.44
C TRP A 244 4.17 16.50 -16.95
N GLY A 245 3.41 17.49 -17.43
CA GLY A 245 3.27 17.85 -18.85
C GLY A 245 2.16 17.08 -19.57
N GLU A 246 1.95 17.37 -20.86
CA GLU A 246 0.90 16.72 -21.67
C GLU A 246 1.07 15.20 -21.77
N ASP A 247 2.31 14.71 -21.71
CA ASP A 247 2.65 13.28 -21.72
C ASP A 247 2.56 12.63 -20.33
N ALA A 248 1.89 13.25 -19.35
CA ALA A 248 1.78 12.76 -17.98
C ALA A 248 1.22 11.32 -17.86
N MET A 249 0.43 10.87 -18.82
CA MET A 249 -0.16 9.53 -18.84
C MET A 249 0.71 8.49 -19.58
N GLU A 250 1.77 8.93 -20.26
CA GLU A 250 2.67 8.05 -21.00
C GLU A 250 3.74 7.45 -20.09
N PHE A 251 4.02 6.16 -20.24
CA PHE A 251 5.14 5.51 -19.57
C PHE A 251 6.43 5.81 -20.33
N LYS A 252 7.21 6.76 -19.80
CA LYS A 252 8.39 7.30 -20.45
C LYS A 252 9.55 7.41 -19.46
N PRO A 253 10.31 6.32 -19.22
CA PRO A 253 11.47 6.34 -18.31
C PRO A 253 12.48 7.44 -18.65
N GLU A 254 12.63 7.81 -19.93
CA GLU A 254 13.51 8.89 -20.38
C GLU A 254 13.23 10.23 -19.71
N ARG A 255 12.01 10.48 -19.18
CA ARG A 255 11.71 11.72 -18.47
C ARG A 255 12.61 11.97 -17.26
N TRP A 256 13.15 10.90 -16.67
CA TRP A 256 14.00 10.99 -15.49
C TRP A 256 15.41 11.48 -15.78
N GLN A 257 15.77 11.66 -17.06
CA GLN A 257 16.98 12.38 -17.47
C GLN A 257 16.83 13.90 -17.26
N GLN A 258 15.62 14.42 -17.48
CA GLN A 258 15.27 15.83 -17.34
C GLN A 258 13.84 15.94 -16.77
N PRO A 259 13.67 15.73 -15.46
CA PRO A 259 12.35 15.77 -14.84
C PRO A 259 11.74 17.17 -14.91
N PRO A 260 10.40 17.31 -14.98
CA PRO A 260 9.75 18.60 -14.94
C PRO A 260 10.06 19.36 -13.64
N GLU A 261 10.35 20.66 -13.72
CA GLU A 261 10.72 21.48 -12.55
C GLU A 261 9.64 21.46 -11.45
N ALA A 262 8.36 21.42 -11.85
CA ALA A 262 7.21 21.41 -10.96
C ALA A 262 7.22 20.25 -9.95
N ILE A 263 7.89 19.12 -10.25
CA ILE A 263 7.91 17.98 -9.32
C ILE A 263 8.74 18.29 -8.07
N SER A 264 9.66 19.25 -8.12
CA SER A 264 10.52 19.64 -6.98
C SER A 264 9.72 20.02 -5.72
N ALA A 265 8.49 20.52 -5.91
CA ALA A 265 7.57 20.88 -4.84
C ALA A 265 6.91 19.67 -4.16
N ILE A 266 7.00 18.47 -4.75
CA ILE A 266 6.40 17.25 -4.19
C ILE A 266 7.26 16.74 -3.03
N PRO A 267 6.71 16.70 -1.79
CA PRO A 267 7.48 16.36 -0.60
C PRO A 267 7.59 14.83 -0.42
N GLY A 268 8.04 14.10 -1.44
CA GLY A 268 8.26 12.65 -1.37
C GLY A 268 9.66 12.32 -0.81
N VAL A 269 9.79 11.26 0.00
CA VAL A 269 11.11 10.81 0.49
C VAL A 269 12.00 10.19 -0.59
N TRP A 270 11.46 9.97 -1.79
CA TRP A 270 12.18 9.37 -2.90
C TRP A 270 11.67 9.91 -4.24
N GLY A 271 12.60 10.38 -5.08
CA GLY A 271 12.34 10.75 -6.48
C GLY A 271 11.28 11.83 -6.70
N HIS A 272 11.02 12.69 -5.70
CA HIS A 272 9.90 13.65 -5.74
C HIS A 272 8.54 12.99 -6.04
N LEU A 273 8.34 11.76 -5.55
CA LEU A 273 7.09 11.01 -5.69
C LEU A 273 6.43 10.78 -4.33
N LEU A 274 5.11 10.96 -4.30
CA LEU A 274 4.27 10.56 -3.16
C LEU A 274 4.06 9.04 -3.00
N THR A 275 4.65 8.17 -3.82
CA THR A 275 4.51 6.69 -3.69
C THR A 275 4.93 6.20 -2.31
N PHE A 276 6.02 6.78 -1.78
CA PHE A 276 6.52 6.51 -0.43
C PHE A 276 6.15 7.61 0.57
N ILE A 277 5.35 8.59 0.14
CA ILE A 277 4.96 9.82 0.83
C ILE A 277 6.13 10.57 1.49
N GLY A 278 5.82 11.55 2.35
CA GLY A 278 6.78 12.35 3.09
C GLY A 278 6.36 12.58 4.53
N GLY A 279 7.25 13.25 5.26
CA GLY A 279 7.02 13.64 6.65
C GLY A 279 7.04 12.47 7.64
N PRO A 280 6.45 12.63 8.84
CA PRO A 280 6.55 11.67 9.94
C PRO A 280 5.94 10.28 9.67
N ARG A 281 5.17 10.15 8.59
CA ARG A 281 4.55 8.89 8.16
C ARG A 281 5.14 8.37 6.85
N ALA A 282 6.28 8.91 6.42
CA ALA A 282 7.04 8.39 5.28
C ALA A 282 7.24 6.88 5.36
N CYS A 283 7.21 6.21 4.22
CA CYS A 283 7.47 4.77 4.16
C CYS A 283 8.90 4.48 4.64
N ILE A 284 9.04 3.76 5.75
CA ILE A 284 10.34 3.37 6.30
C ILE A 284 11.03 2.30 5.43
N GLY A 285 10.25 1.51 4.69
CA GLY A 285 10.72 0.41 3.86
C GLY A 285 11.15 0.80 2.45
N TYR A 286 11.10 2.08 2.06
CA TYR A 286 11.27 2.48 0.66
C TYR A 286 12.60 2.01 0.06
N ARG A 287 13.72 2.12 0.79
CA ARG A 287 15.04 1.66 0.31
C ARG A 287 15.06 0.16 0.05
N PHE A 288 14.44 -0.61 0.95
CA PHE A 288 14.32 -2.06 0.81
C PHE A 288 13.44 -2.44 -0.39
N SER A 289 12.30 -1.75 -0.56
CA SER A 289 11.40 -2.00 -1.69
C SER A 289 12.05 -1.66 -3.03
N ILE A 290 12.81 -0.55 -3.12
CA ILE A 290 13.52 -0.20 -4.36
C ILE A 290 14.57 -1.24 -4.73
N ILE A 291 15.42 -1.68 -3.78
CA ILE A 291 16.43 -2.70 -4.10
C ILE A 291 15.82 -4.06 -4.45
N GLU A 292 14.71 -4.42 -3.78
CA GLU A 292 13.94 -5.63 -4.09
C GLU A 292 13.35 -5.57 -5.51
N LEU A 293 12.74 -4.43 -5.90
CA LEU A 293 12.23 -4.22 -7.26
C LEU A 293 13.35 -4.30 -8.30
N LYS A 294 14.52 -3.71 -8.02
CA LYS A 294 15.69 -3.81 -8.88
C LYS A 294 16.12 -5.25 -9.09
N ALA A 295 16.26 -6.02 -8.01
CA ALA A 295 16.66 -7.43 -8.11
C ALA A 295 15.64 -8.27 -8.90
N ILE A 296 14.34 -8.10 -8.63
CA ILE A 296 13.27 -8.80 -9.34
C ILE A 296 13.33 -8.49 -10.84
N LEU A 297 13.37 -7.22 -11.21
CA LEU A 297 13.39 -6.83 -12.63
C LEU A 297 14.69 -7.21 -13.32
N PHE A 298 15.84 -7.09 -12.64
CA PHE A 298 17.14 -7.54 -13.13
C PHE A 298 17.08 -9.01 -13.55
N THR A 299 16.61 -9.89 -12.66
CA THR A 299 16.53 -11.33 -12.93
C THR A 299 15.52 -11.62 -14.04
N LEU A 300 14.32 -11.05 -13.96
CA LEU A 300 13.22 -11.39 -14.87
C LEU A 300 13.46 -10.90 -16.30
N VAL A 301 13.92 -9.67 -16.49
CA VAL A 301 14.09 -9.07 -17.82
C VAL A 301 15.30 -9.63 -18.57
N ARG A 302 16.34 -10.07 -17.84
CA ARG A 302 17.47 -10.80 -18.44
C ARG A 302 17.04 -12.18 -18.95
N ALA A 303 16.18 -12.86 -18.20
CA ALA A 303 15.79 -14.24 -18.51
C ALA A 303 14.63 -14.34 -19.52
N PHE A 304 13.73 -13.36 -19.56
CA PHE A 304 12.49 -13.45 -20.32
C PHE A 304 12.15 -12.17 -21.09
N GLU A 305 11.42 -12.37 -22.19
CA GLU A 305 10.63 -11.36 -22.86
C GLU A 305 9.16 -11.52 -22.47
N PHE A 306 8.50 -10.39 -22.21
CA PHE A 306 7.13 -10.32 -21.70
C PHE A 306 6.18 -9.69 -22.71
N GLU A 307 5.06 -10.35 -22.95
CA GLU A 307 3.96 -9.89 -23.80
C GLU A 307 2.62 -10.15 -23.09
N PHE A 308 1.57 -9.40 -23.43
CA PHE A 308 0.24 -9.68 -22.87
C PHE A 308 -0.36 -10.95 -23.47
N ALA A 309 -0.95 -11.80 -22.62
CA ALA A 309 -1.71 -12.97 -23.07
C ALA A 309 -3.17 -12.64 -23.41
N VAL A 310 -3.59 -11.39 -23.17
CA VAL A 310 -4.95 -10.87 -23.37
C VAL A 310 -4.90 -9.47 -24.00
N PRO A 311 -5.99 -8.96 -24.59
CA PRO A 311 -6.05 -7.58 -25.07
C PRO A 311 -5.76 -6.58 -23.94
N VAL A 312 -4.96 -5.55 -24.23
CA VAL A 312 -4.55 -4.54 -23.22
C VAL A 312 -5.74 -3.80 -22.63
N ASP A 313 -6.76 -3.54 -23.43
CA ASP A 313 -7.97 -2.82 -23.02
C ASP A 313 -8.86 -3.63 -22.06
N ASP A 314 -8.62 -4.94 -21.95
CA ASP A 314 -9.28 -5.80 -20.96
C ASP A 314 -8.62 -5.70 -19.58
N ILE A 315 -7.40 -5.16 -19.50
CA ILE A 315 -6.66 -5.01 -18.24
C ILE A 315 -7.04 -3.68 -17.58
N ILE A 316 -7.73 -3.77 -16.45
CA ILE A 316 -8.14 -2.62 -15.65
C ILE A 316 -7.41 -2.58 -14.30
N SER A 317 -7.31 -1.39 -13.71
CA SER A 317 -6.83 -1.23 -12.33
C SER A 317 -8.02 -1.26 -11.37
N LYS A 318 -8.12 -2.31 -10.55
CA LYS A 318 -9.10 -2.39 -9.46
C LYS A 318 -8.45 -1.85 -8.19
N THR A 319 -9.07 -0.81 -7.61
CA THR A 319 -8.53 -0.07 -6.47
C THR A 319 -9.29 -0.40 -5.18
N ALA A 320 -8.82 -1.39 -4.41
CA ALA A 320 -9.18 -1.59 -2.99
C ALA A 320 -8.46 -2.81 -2.37
N PRO A 321 -7.58 -2.67 -1.35
CA PRO A 321 -6.96 -1.44 -0.82
C PRO A 321 -5.78 -0.94 -1.69
N LEU A 322 -5.26 -1.79 -2.57
CA LEU A 322 -4.18 -1.46 -3.51
C LEU A 322 -4.73 -1.42 -4.94
N GLY A 323 -4.11 -0.61 -5.79
CA GLY A 323 -4.41 -0.60 -7.22
C GLY A 323 -3.73 -1.78 -7.90
N ARG A 324 -4.51 -2.82 -8.26
CA ARG A 324 -3.99 -4.04 -8.89
C ARG A 324 -4.61 -4.29 -10.26
N PRO A 325 -3.89 -4.95 -11.18
CA PRO A 325 -4.48 -5.36 -12.43
C PRO A 325 -5.54 -6.44 -12.20
N SER A 326 -6.59 -6.37 -12.99
CA SER A 326 -7.68 -7.35 -13.07
C SER A 326 -8.21 -7.34 -14.51
N LEU A 327 -8.89 -8.40 -14.91
CA LEU A 327 -9.55 -8.42 -16.21
C LEU A 327 -10.97 -7.90 -16.08
N LEU A 328 -11.40 -7.09 -17.06
CA LEU A 328 -12.78 -6.67 -17.19
C LEU A 328 -13.69 -7.85 -17.58
N SER A 329 -13.17 -8.76 -18.42
CA SER A 329 -13.86 -9.96 -18.88
C SER A 329 -14.08 -11.04 -17.81
N GLU A 330 -13.24 -11.08 -16.76
CA GLU A 330 -13.24 -12.12 -15.72
C GLU A 330 -13.19 -11.54 -14.29
N PRO A 331 -14.19 -10.73 -13.88
CA PRO A 331 -14.16 -10.01 -12.60
C PRO A 331 -14.18 -10.93 -11.37
N GLU A 332 -14.69 -12.16 -11.51
CA GLU A 332 -14.80 -13.17 -10.45
C GLU A 332 -13.48 -13.88 -10.14
N LYS A 333 -12.52 -13.90 -11.08
CA LYS A 333 -11.20 -14.53 -10.87
C LYS A 333 -10.23 -13.65 -10.07
N GLY A 334 -10.63 -12.43 -9.74
CA GLY A 334 -9.86 -11.54 -8.88
C GLY A 334 -8.68 -10.86 -9.58
N TYR A 335 -7.60 -10.62 -8.84
CA TYR A 335 -6.42 -9.91 -9.33
C TYR A 335 -5.57 -10.82 -10.23
N GLN A 336 -5.33 -10.38 -11.46
CA GLN A 336 -4.51 -11.13 -12.41
C GLN A 336 -3.93 -10.22 -13.49
N LEU A 337 -2.76 -10.60 -13.99
CA LEU A 337 -2.11 -10.04 -15.17
C LEU A 337 -1.58 -11.18 -16.03
N PRO A 338 -2.38 -11.73 -16.96
CA PRO A 338 -1.93 -12.81 -17.83
C PRO A 338 -0.85 -12.32 -18.80
N LEU A 339 0.34 -12.90 -18.71
CA LEU A 339 1.48 -12.60 -19.57
C LEU A 339 1.99 -13.87 -20.26
N ILE A 340 2.48 -13.72 -21.48
CA ILE A 340 3.29 -14.70 -22.20
C ILE A 340 4.75 -14.42 -21.85
N LEU A 341 5.47 -15.44 -21.38
CA LEU A 341 6.90 -15.38 -21.08
C LEU A 341 7.65 -16.16 -22.15
N LYS A 342 8.55 -15.50 -22.88
CA LYS A 342 9.44 -16.14 -23.85
C LYS A 342 10.87 -16.14 -23.27
N PRO A 343 11.54 -17.29 -23.12
CA PRO A 343 12.94 -17.31 -22.69
C PRO A 343 13.78 -16.46 -23.65
N TYR A 344 14.52 -15.49 -23.11
CA TYR A 344 15.40 -14.67 -23.90
C TYR A 344 16.65 -15.48 -24.27
N LYS A 345 17.00 -15.49 -25.55
CA LYS A 345 18.25 -16.07 -26.05
C LYS A 345 19.08 -14.93 -26.62
N ALA A 346 20.23 -14.66 -26.01
CA ALA A 346 21.20 -13.75 -26.60
C ALA A 346 21.61 -14.31 -27.96
N THR A 347 21.33 -13.55 -29.02
CA THR A 347 21.75 -13.81 -30.40
C THR A 347 23.20 -13.44 -30.60
#